data_AF-A0A960F7E3-F1
#
_entry.id   AF-A0A960F7E3-F1
#
_cell.length_a   1.000
_cell.length_b   1.000
_cell.length_c   1.000
_cell.angle_alpha   90.00
_cell.angle_beta   90.00
_cell.angle_gamma   90.00
#
_symmetry.space_group_name_H-M   'P 1'
#
loop_
_entity.id
_entity.type
_entity.pdbx_description
1 polymer ?
#
loop_
_entity_poly.entity_id
_entity_poly.type
_entity_poly.pdbx_seq_one_letter_code
_entity_poly.pdbx_strand_id
1 'polypeptide(L)'
;MIAAFTAEGLWPPVVPSVVIAESITGRQRNDANTNRFLKTCDIVEELPEHVARRAGALRALARQGSAVDAIVVAIAEPGGAVLTSDPNDLTALSAHASGVRIYRA
;
A
#
# COMPACT_ATOMS: atom_id res chain seq x y z
N MET A 1 7.51 -16.54 -4.96
CA MET A 1 6.58 -15.50 -4.46
C MET A 1 5.77 -14.89 -5.59
N ILE A 2 6.38 -14.23 -6.58
CA ILE A 2 5.65 -13.68 -7.76
C ILE A 2 4.78 -14.75 -8.44
N ALA A 3 5.31 -15.94 -8.74
CA ALA A 3 4.53 -17.02 -9.36
C ALA A 3 3.31 -17.48 -8.52
N ALA A 4 3.38 -17.39 -7.19
CA ALA A 4 2.24 -17.72 -6.32
C ALA A 4 1.16 -16.62 -6.40
N PHE A 5 1.55 -15.34 -6.37
CA PHE A 5 0.61 -14.24 -6.56
C PHE A 5 0.02 -14.19 -7.97
N THR A 6 0.79 -14.54 -8.99
CA THR A 6 0.26 -14.71 -10.35
C THR A 6 -0.79 -15.82 -10.40
N ALA A 7 -0.52 -16.97 -9.78
CA ALA A 7 -1.47 -18.09 -9.74
C ALA A 7 -2.77 -17.76 -8.98
N GLU A 8 -2.69 -16.88 -7.98
CA GLU A 8 -3.85 -16.40 -7.21
C GLU A 8 -4.52 -15.16 -7.82
N GLY A 9 -4.04 -14.65 -8.97
CA GLY A 9 -4.60 -13.45 -9.62
C GLY A 9 -4.32 -12.15 -8.86
N LEU A 10 -3.34 -12.13 -7.97
CA LEU A 10 -2.93 -11.00 -7.14
C LEU A 10 -1.75 -10.21 -7.74
N TRP A 11 -1.42 -10.45 -9.01
CA TRP A 11 -0.33 -9.79 -9.74
C TRP A 11 -0.86 -9.19 -11.06
N PRO A 12 -0.41 -7.98 -11.46
CA PRO A 12 0.55 -7.11 -10.76
C PRO A 12 -0.04 -6.43 -9.51
N PRO A 13 0.79 -6.15 -8.49
CA PRO A 13 0.34 -5.42 -7.32
C PRO A 13 0.09 -3.96 -7.70
N VAL A 14 -0.89 -3.36 -7.03
CA VAL A 14 -1.23 -1.94 -7.19
C VAL A 14 -0.41 -1.12 -6.20
N VAL A 15 0.23 -0.05 -6.68
CA VAL A 15 1.02 0.87 -5.86
C VAL A 15 0.52 2.31 -6.08
N PRO A 16 -0.04 2.96 -5.04
CA PRO A 16 -0.37 4.39 -5.12
C PRO A 16 0.90 5.22 -5.32
N SER A 17 0.88 6.21 -6.20
CA SER A 17 2.04 7.05 -6.52
C SER A 17 2.66 7.72 -5.30
N VAL A 18 1.84 8.05 -4.29
CA VAL A 18 2.29 8.60 -3.01
C VAL A 18 3.23 7.67 -2.23
N VAL A 19 3.14 6.34 -2.42
CA VAL A 19 4.09 5.37 -1.81
C VAL A 19 5.49 5.53 -2.41
N ILE A 20 5.58 5.91 -3.68
CA ILE A 20 6.87 6.14 -4.34
C ILE A 20 7.63 7.25 -3.60
N ALA A 21 6.95 8.31 -3.17
CA ALA A 21 7.55 9.43 -2.45
C ALA A 21 8.23 9.01 -1.12
N GLU A 22 7.73 7.97 -0.44
CA GLU A 22 8.36 7.41 0.76
C GLU A 22 9.41 6.33 0.45
N SER A 23 9.35 5.75 -0.75
CA SER A 23 10.15 4.58 -1.13
C SER A 23 11.43 4.92 -1.90
N ILE A 24 11.58 6.15 -2.39
CA ILE A 24 12.74 6.59 -3.18
C ILE A 24 13.44 7.79 -2.55
N THR A 25 14.74 7.88 -2.79
CA THR A 25 15.58 8.99 -2.32
C THR A 25 16.00 9.95 -3.43
N GLY A 26 15.71 9.61 -4.69
CA GLY A 26 16.21 10.28 -5.88
C GLY A 26 17.65 9.88 -6.24
N ARG A 27 18.25 8.93 -5.52
CA ARG A 27 19.63 8.45 -5.75
C ARG A 27 19.56 7.13 -6.51
N GLN A 28 19.78 7.19 -7.82
CA GLN A 28 19.60 6.08 -8.75
C GLN A 28 20.22 4.74 -8.29
N ARG A 29 21.41 4.76 -7.70
CA ARG A 29 22.08 3.54 -7.20
C ARG A 29 21.35 2.92 -6.01
N ASN A 30 20.86 3.74 -5.09
CA ASN A 30 20.16 3.27 -3.89
C ASN A 30 18.74 2.82 -4.23
N ASP A 31 18.09 3.52 -5.17
CA ASP A 31 16.71 3.27 -5.55
C ASP A 31 16.58 2.18 -6.64
N ALA A 32 17.69 1.57 -7.09
CA ALA A 32 17.72 0.70 -8.27
C ALA A 32 16.79 -0.53 -8.13
N ASN A 33 16.76 -1.16 -6.95
CA ASN A 33 15.91 -2.33 -6.70
C ASN A 33 14.44 -1.92 -6.58
N THR A 34 14.13 -0.84 -5.85
CA THR A 34 12.78 -0.28 -5.73
C THR A 34 12.23 0.08 -7.11
N ASN A 35 13.00 0.80 -7.93
CA ASN A 35 12.61 1.18 -9.29
C ASN A 35 12.41 -0.04 -10.20
N ARG A 36 13.18 -1.12 -10.01
CA ARG A 36 12.97 -2.36 -10.78
C ARG A 36 11.66 -3.04 -10.38
N PHE A 37 11.33 -3.05 -9.09
CA PHE A 37 10.08 -3.63 -8.60
C PHE A 37 8.86 -2.81 -9.05
N LEU A 38 8.90 -1.47 -8.92
CA LEU A 38 7.82 -0.56 -9.34
C LEU A 38 7.48 -0.69 -10.83
N LYS A 39 8.45 -1.00 -11.69
CA LYS A 39 8.20 -1.29 -13.13
C LYS A 39 7.34 -2.52 -13.39
N THR A 40 7.11 -3.35 -12.37
CA THR A 40 6.30 -4.56 -12.45
C THR A 40 4.95 -4.42 -11.77
N CYS A 41 4.67 -3.24 -11.20
CA CYS A 41 3.46 -2.90 -10.48
C CYS A 41 2.55 -2.02 -11.35
N ASP A 42 1.25 -2.03 -11.04
CA ASP A 42 0.33 -1.03 -11.58
C ASP A 42 0.36 0.21 -10.68
N ILE A 43 0.81 1.34 -11.23
CA ILE A 43 0.90 2.59 -10.48
C ILE A 43 -0.42 3.37 -10.59
N VAL A 44 -1.03 3.66 -9.45
CA VAL A 44 -2.20 4.56 -9.37
C VAL A 44 -1.71 5.98 -9.15
N GLU A 45 -1.79 6.80 -10.20
CA GLU A 45 -1.26 8.17 -10.16
C GLU A 45 -2.20 9.16 -9.47
N GLU A 46 -3.50 9.02 -9.66
CA GLU A 46 -4.51 9.90 -9.09
C GLU A 46 -5.06 9.34 -7.77
N LEU A 47 -5.17 10.20 -6.76
CA LEU A 47 -5.81 9.87 -5.48
C LEU A 47 -7.21 10.50 -5.42
N PRO A 48 -8.29 9.72 -5.55
CA PRO A 48 -9.65 10.26 -5.43
C PRO A 48 -9.91 10.85 -4.05
N GLU A 49 -10.66 11.96 -3.99
CA GLU A 49 -10.99 12.64 -2.72
C GLU A 49 -11.65 11.72 -1.70
N HIS A 50 -12.56 10.84 -2.14
CA HIS A 50 -13.27 9.92 -1.25
C HIS A 50 -12.30 8.92 -0.58
N VAL A 51 -11.28 8.45 -1.30
CA VAL A 51 -10.22 7.60 -0.74
C VAL A 51 -9.40 8.39 0.28
N ALA A 52 -9.04 9.64 -0.03
CA ALA A 52 -8.29 10.49 0.90
C ALA A 52 -9.08 10.76 2.20
N ARG A 53 -10.39 11.03 2.10
CA ARG A 53 -11.27 11.18 3.27
C ARG A 53 -11.37 9.89 4.07
N ARG A 54 -11.46 8.73 3.41
CA ARG A 54 -11.49 7.42 4.07
C ARG A 54 -10.18 7.15 4.82
N ALA A 55 -9.04 7.41 4.20
CA ALA A 55 -7.72 7.31 4.83
C ALA A 55 -7.63 8.21 6.08
N GLY A 56 -8.10 9.46 5.99
CA GLY A 56 -8.16 10.36 7.15
C GLY A 56 -9.00 9.81 8.31
N ALA A 57 -10.15 9.22 8.02
CA ALA A 57 -10.99 8.58 9.03
C ALA A 57 -10.31 7.37 9.68
N LEU A 58 -9.66 6.50 8.89
CA LEU A 58 -8.90 5.37 9.40
C LEU A 58 -7.80 5.81 10.37
N ARG A 59 -7.06 6.88 10.05
CA ARG A 59 -6.01 7.43 10.93
C ARG A 59 -6.56 7.97 12.23
N ALA A 60 -7.69 8.69 12.17
CA ALA A 60 -8.32 9.23 13.37
C ALA A 60 -8.74 8.12 14.34
N LEU A 61 -9.21 6.98 13.82
CA LEU A 61 -9.61 5.81 14.61
C LEU A 61 -8.40 5.04 15.14
N ALA A 62 -7.44 4.73 14.26
CA ALA A 62 -6.26 3.93 14.60
C ALA A 62 -5.28 4.67 15.51
N ARG A 63 -5.25 6.01 15.43
CA ARG A 63 -4.29 6.89 16.14
C ARG A 63 -2.81 6.52 15.89
N GLN A 64 -2.55 5.82 14.78
CA GLN A 64 -1.25 5.32 14.32
C GLN A 64 -1.23 5.27 12.79
N GLY A 65 -0.03 5.21 12.21
CA GLY A 65 0.18 5.10 10.77
C GLY A 65 0.32 6.45 10.07
N SER A 66 1.15 6.48 9.03
CA SER A 66 1.35 7.64 8.18
C SER A 66 0.10 7.97 7.35
N ALA A 67 0.10 9.12 6.66
CA ALA A 67 -0.95 9.43 5.69
C ALA A 67 -0.97 8.43 4.53
N VAL A 68 0.21 8.00 4.08
CA VAL A 68 0.40 7.05 2.98
C VAL A 68 -0.06 5.65 3.39
N ASP A 69 0.28 5.20 4.59
CA ASP A 69 -0.16 3.91 5.13
C ASP A 69 -1.68 3.79 5.10
N ALA A 70 -2.38 4.83 5.54
CA ALA A 70 -3.83 4.86 5.56
C ALA A 70 -4.44 4.93 4.15
N ILE A 71 -3.77 5.57 3.19
CA ILE A 71 -4.18 5.55 1.78
C ILE A 71 -4.06 4.14 1.21
N VAL A 72 -2.96 3.44 1.49
CA VAL A 72 -2.76 2.05 1.07
C VAL A 72 -3.88 1.15 1.63
N VAL A 73 -4.19 1.28 2.91
CA VAL A 73 -5.28 0.50 3.53
C VAL A 73 -6.65 0.88 2.96
N ALA A 74 -6.93 2.16 2.74
CA ALA A 74 -8.20 2.62 2.16
C ALA A 74 -8.41 2.12 0.72
N ILE A 75 -7.35 2.06 -0.09
CA ILE A 75 -7.40 1.53 -1.46
C ILE A 75 -7.64 0.02 -1.46
N ALA A 76 -7.15 -0.70 -0.45
CA ALA A 76 -7.39 -2.12 -0.31
C ALA A 76 -8.84 -2.45 0.15
N GLU A 77 -9.66 -1.46 0.50
CA GLU A 77 -11.07 -1.70 0.82
C GLU A 77 -11.94 -1.86 -0.45
N PRO A 78 -12.94 -2.76 -0.44
CA PRO A 78 -13.19 -3.81 0.54
C PRO A 78 -12.46 -5.13 0.20
N GLY A 79 -12.03 -5.89 1.20
CA GLY A 79 -11.61 -7.28 1.02
C GLY A 79 -10.21 -7.52 0.42
N GLY A 80 -9.48 -6.45 0.11
CA GLY A 80 -8.16 -6.51 -0.51
C GLY A 80 -7.04 -6.98 0.42
N ALA A 81 -5.85 -7.09 -0.15
CA ALA A 81 -4.64 -7.52 0.54
C ALA A 81 -3.56 -6.43 0.41
N VAL A 82 -2.83 -6.19 1.49
CA VAL A 82 -1.67 -5.29 1.51
C VAL A 82 -0.43 -6.09 1.90
N LEU A 83 0.63 -5.96 1.10
CA LEU A 83 1.95 -6.47 1.43
C LEU A 83 2.82 -5.36 2.02
N THR A 84 3.47 -5.65 3.14
CA THR A 84 4.39 -4.72 3.80
C THR A 84 5.55 -5.46 4.46
N SER A 85 6.72 -4.83 4.52
CA SER A 85 7.84 -5.32 5.33
C SER A 85 7.60 -5.13 6.83
N ASP A 86 6.80 -4.13 7.21
CA ASP A 86 6.40 -3.86 8.59
C ASP A 86 4.87 -3.94 8.76
N PRO A 87 4.34 -5.11 9.16
CA PRO A 87 2.92 -5.31 9.40
C PRO A 87 2.36 -4.49 10.56
N ASN A 88 3.20 -4.07 11.53
CA ASN A 88 2.70 -3.46 12.76
C ASN A 88 2.03 -2.11 12.47
N ASP A 89 2.62 -1.34 11.56
CA ASP A 89 2.11 -0.01 11.19
C ASP A 89 0.74 -0.09 10.51
N LEU A 90 0.53 -1.10 9.67
CA LEU A 90 -0.70 -1.25 8.91
C LEU A 90 -1.79 -2.03 9.65
N THR A 91 -1.43 -2.86 10.63
CA THR A 91 -2.41 -3.67 11.38
C THR A 91 -3.39 -2.79 12.14
N ALA A 92 -2.91 -1.72 12.79
CA ALA A 92 -3.77 -0.77 13.52
C ALA A 92 -4.80 -0.08 12.61
N LEU A 93 -4.40 0.28 11.39
CA LEU A 93 -5.29 0.86 10.39
C LEU A 93 -6.30 -0.15 9.85
N SER A 94 -5.85 -1.36 9.52
CA SER A 94 -6.70 -2.42 8.95
C SER A 94 -7.80 -2.90 9.90
N ALA A 95 -7.60 -2.77 11.22
CA ALA A 95 -8.61 -3.09 12.23
C ALA A 95 -9.90 -2.23 12.09
N HIS A 96 -9.82 -1.09 11.41
CA HIS A 96 -10.95 -0.20 11.13
C HIS A 96 -11.40 -0.22 9.66
N ALA A 97 -10.78 -1.08 8.84
CA ALA A 97 -11.04 -1.21 7.42
C ALA A 97 -11.91 -2.45 7.11
N SER A 98 -12.65 -2.39 6.02
CA SER A 98 -13.57 -3.45 5.59
C SER A 98 -12.81 -4.58 4.90
N GLY A 99 -12.50 -5.64 5.64
CA GLY A 99 -11.99 -6.89 5.09
C GLY A 99 -10.55 -6.85 4.55
N VAL A 100 -9.77 -5.81 4.88
CA VAL A 100 -8.37 -5.70 4.44
C VAL A 100 -7.49 -6.70 5.19
N ARG A 101 -6.67 -7.45 4.46
CA ARG A 101 -5.70 -8.41 5.01
C ARG A 101 -4.28 -7.89 4.87
N ILE A 102 -3.50 -7.96 5.94
CA ILE A 102 -2.09 -7.55 5.95
C ILE A 102 -1.20 -8.79 5.86
N TYR A 103 -0.26 -8.78 4.92
CA TYR A 103 0.73 -9.84 4.71
C TYR A 103 2.14 -9.28 4.85
N ARG A 104 3.03 -10.07 5.47
CA ARG A 104 4.46 -9.78 5.46
C ARG A 104 5.07 -10.20 4.14
N ALA A 105 5.76 -9.27 3.49
CA ALA A 105 6.54 -9.51 2.26
C ALA A 105 7.85 -10.27 2.54
#